data_AF-A0A662HNZ0-F1
#
_entry.id   AF-A0A662HNZ0-F1
#
_cell.length_a   1.000
_cell.length_b   1.000
_cell.length_c   1.000
_cell.angle_alpha   90.00
_cell.angle_beta   90.00
_cell.angle_gamma   90.00
#
_symmetry.space_group_name_H-M   'P 1'
#
loop_
_entity.id
_entity.type
_entity.pdbx_description
1 polymer ?
#
loop_
_entity_poly.entity_id
_entity_poly.type
_entity_poly.pdbx_seq_one_letter_code
_entity_poly.pdbx_strand_id
1 'polypeptide(L)'
;MEEKSKLDKEIKETLTKIILPKKITQAHLRKYIRKALANRSWHLLTKLERSLLWLTSKIVPTVKSPTLRKTIQQILLKIELATTRGKALYYGILILIKKLKRIEETVQNLTYTLYLGLSYLNNPPTYRIYG
;
A
#
# COMPACT_ATOMS: atom_id res chain seq x y z
N MET A 1 -16.36 14.76 7.13
CA MET A 1 -14.90 14.46 7.24
C MET A 1 -14.63 13.04 7.69
N GLU A 2 -15.43 12.49 8.61
CA GLU A 2 -15.27 11.12 9.14
C GLU A 2 -15.46 10.01 8.10
N GLU A 3 -16.40 10.14 7.16
CA GLU A 3 -16.64 9.12 6.13
C GLU A 3 -15.45 8.91 5.19
N LYS A 4 -14.76 9.99 4.80
CA LYS A 4 -13.55 9.91 3.96
C LYS A 4 -12.41 9.18 4.69
N SER A 5 -12.27 9.39 6.01
CA SER A 5 -11.27 8.73 6.84
C SER A 5 -11.58 7.23 7.05
N LYS A 6 -12.86 6.87 7.22
CA LYS A 6 -13.29 5.48 7.31
C LYS A 6 -13.02 4.73 5.99
N LEU A 7 -13.37 5.34 4.86
CA LEU A 7 -13.15 4.75 3.54
C LEU A 7 -11.65 4.54 3.25
N ASP A 8 -10.79 5.52 3.55
CA ASP A 8 -9.34 5.40 3.34
C ASP A 8 -8.73 4.25 4.16
N LYS A 9 -9.18 4.07 5.41
CA LYS A 9 -8.76 2.93 6.24
C LYS A 9 -9.16 1.60 5.60
N GLU A 10 -10.39 1.48 5.12
CA GLU A 10 -10.91 0.26 4.50
C GLU A 10 -10.17 -0.11 3.21
N ILE A 11 -9.87 0.89 2.36
CA ILE A 11 -9.04 0.69 1.16
C ILE A 11 -7.62 0.26 1.54
N LYS A 12 -7.03 0.89 2.56
CA LYS A 12 -5.69 0.49 3.03
C LYS A 12 -5.67 -0.95 3.55
N GLU A 13 -6.69 -1.36 4.30
CA GLU A 13 -6.82 -2.73 4.79
C GLU A 13 -6.94 -3.74 3.64
N THR A 14 -7.75 -3.45 2.63
CA THR A 14 -7.88 -4.34 1.45
C THR A 14 -6.56 -4.43 0.69
N LEU A 15 -5.87 -3.30 0.49
CA LEU A 15 -4.55 -3.26 -0.13
C LEU A 15 -3.51 -4.06 0.65
N THR A 16 -3.51 -4.01 1.99
CA THR A 16 -2.59 -4.84 2.78
C THR A 16 -2.80 -6.33 2.54
N LYS A 17 -4.05 -6.78 2.43
CA LYS A 17 -4.39 -8.18 2.19
C LYS A 17 -3.96 -8.64 0.79
N ILE A 18 -4.03 -7.75 -0.19
CA ILE A 18 -3.72 -8.04 -1.60
C ILE A 18 -2.21 -7.99 -1.88
N ILE A 19 -1.53 -6.92 -1.44
CA ILE A 19 -0.16 -6.61 -1.89
C ILE A 19 0.89 -7.22 -0.95
N LEU A 20 0.66 -7.19 0.36
CA LEU A 20 1.69 -7.56 1.32
C LEU A 20 1.79 -9.07 1.50
N PRO A 21 3.00 -9.61 1.73
CA PRO A 21 3.17 -11.03 1.93
C PRO A 21 2.52 -11.51 3.24
N LYS A 22 1.89 -12.69 3.21
CA LYS A 22 1.27 -13.33 4.39
C LYS A 22 2.28 -13.62 5.51
N LYS A 23 3.55 -13.85 5.18
CA LYS A 23 4.65 -14.04 6.13
C LYS A 23 5.75 -13.02 5.81
N ILE A 24 6.16 -12.23 6.80
CA ILE A 24 7.22 -11.23 6.64
C ILE A 24 8.53 -11.86 7.07
N THR A 25 9.42 -12.07 6.11
CA THR A 25 10.76 -12.63 6.31
C THR A 25 11.80 -11.53 6.06
N GLN A 26 13.02 -11.78 6.53
CA GLN A 26 14.15 -10.89 6.32
C GLN A 26 14.38 -10.56 4.83
N ALA A 27 14.21 -11.55 3.93
CA ALA A 27 14.35 -11.36 2.49
C ALA A 27 13.30 -10.38 1.94
N HIS A 28 12.05 -10.47 2.40
CA HIS A 28 11.01 -9.52 2.05
C HIS A 28 11.39 -8.10 2.51
N LEU A 29 11.83 -7.93 3.76
CA LEU A 29 12.22 -6.62 4.29
C LEU A 29 13.36 -5.99 3.47
N ARG A 30 14.41 -6.76 3.15
CA ARG A 30 15.53 -6.27 2.31
C ARG A 30 15.07 -5.89 0.90
N LYS A 31 14.14 -6.65 0.31
CA LYS A 31 13.52 -6.30 -0.99
C LYS A 31 12.77 -4.96 -0.89
N TYR A 32 12.00 -4.77 0.18
CA TYR A 32 11.25 -3.53 0.42
C TYR A 32 12.15 -2.32 0.68
N ILE A 33 13.28 -2.49 1.37
CA ILE A 33 14.27 -1.41 1.54
C ILE A 33 14.83 -0.99 0.18
N ARG A 34 15.26 -1.94 -0.67
CA ARG A 34 15.73 -1.64 -2.04
C ARG A 34 14.65 -0.94 -2.86
N LYS A 35 13.41 -1.42 -2.76
CA LYS A 35 12.24 -0.82 -3.42
C LYS A 35 12.01 0.62 -2.97
N ALA A 36 12.09 0.88 -1.66
CA ALA A 36 11.91 2.20 -1.05
C ALA A 36 12.99 3.21 -1.45
N LEU A 37 14.22 2.73 -1.65
CA LEU A 37 15.30 3.56 -2.18
C LEU A 37 15.06 3.90 -3.65
N ALA A 38 14.70 2.90 -4.46
CA ALA A 38 14.46 3.07 -5.90
C ALA A 38 13.30 4.02 -6.21
N ASN A 39 12.19 3.94 -5.47
CA ASN A 39 11.03 4.82 -5.64
C ASN A 39 11.12 6.12 -4.81
N ARG A 40 12.25 6.39 -4.15
CA ARG A 40 12.50 7.52 -3.23
C ARG A 40 11.55 7.60 -2.03
N SER A 41 10.73 6.58 -1.77
CA SER A 41 9.82 6.55 -0.62
C SER A 41 10.54 6.40 0.71
N TRP A 42 11.83 6.03 0.69
CA TRP A 42 12.67 5.96 1.89
C TRP A 42 12.70 7.30 2.65
N HIS A 43 12.70 8.42 1.94
CA HIS A 43 12.73 9.76 2.53
C HIS A 43 11.38 10.19 3.12
N LEU A 44 10.28 9.56 2.69
CA LEU A 44 8.93 9.82 3.21
C LEU A 44 8.71 9.14 4.58
N LEU A 45 9.55 8.18 4.95
CA LEU A 45 9.46 7.49 6.23
C LEU A 45 10.08 8.32 7.35
N THR A 46 9.43 8.31 8.51
CA THR A 46 9.98 8.94 9.73
C THR A 46 11.29 8.26 10.14
N LYS A 47 12.11 8.95 10.95
CA LYS A 47 13.39 8.40 11.44
C LYS A 47 13.18 7.07 12.19
N LEU A 48 12.11 6.97 12.99
CA LEU A 48 11.74 5.77 13.73
C LEU A 48 11.34 4.62 12.80
N GLU A 49 10.52 4.88 11.78
CA GLU A 49 10.14 3.85 10.81
C GLU A 49 11.34 3.31 10.04
N ARG A 50 12.28 4.19 9.68
CA ARG A 50 13.53 3.80 9.00
C ARG A 50 14.40 2.93 9.90
N SER A 51 14.64 3.34 11.14
CA SER A 51 15.45 2.56 12.07
C SER A 51 14.82 1.20 12.39
N LEU A 52 13.50 1.16 12.59
CA LEU A 52 12.76 -0.08 12.83
C LEU A 52 12.85 -1.02 11.64
N LEU A 53 12.60 -0.54 10.42
CA LEU A 53 12.69 -1.34 9.20
C LEU A 53 14.12 -1.86 8.98
N TRP A 54 15.12 -1.02 9.23
CA TRP A 54 16.52 -1.41 9.07
C TRP A 54 16.93 -2.47 10.10
N LEU A 55 16.67 -2.25 11.40
CA LEU A 55 16.99 -3.20 12.46
C LEU A 55 16.28 -4.54 12.27
N THR A 56 14.98 -4.51 11.96
CA THR A 56 14.20 -5.74 11.73
C THR A 56 14.72 -6.52 10.52
N SER A 57 15.16 -5.84 9.46
CA SER A 57 15.77 -6.47 8.29
C SER A 57 17.16 -7.08 8.56
N LYS A 58 17.82 -6.71 9.65
CA LYS A 58 19.14 -7.21 10.04
C LYS A 58 19.05 -8.36 11.04
N ILE A 59 18.23 -8.17 12.08
CA ILE A 59 18.22 -9.04 13.26
C ILE A 59 17.18 -10.16 13.16
N VAL A 60 16.00 -9.87 12.58
CA VAL A 60 14.85 -10.78 12.68
C VAL A 60 14.72 -11.62 11.41
N PRO A 61 14.88 -12.96 11.47
CA PRO A 61 14.71 -13.83 10.30
C PRO A 61 13.26 -13.85 9.81
N THR A 62 12.31 -13.92 10.75
CA THR A 62 10.86 -13.93 10.50
C THR A 62 10.13 -13.15 11.58
N VAL A 63 9.24 -12.24 11.18
CA VAL A 63 8.46 -11.43 12.12
C VAL A 63 7.31 -12.26 12.68
N LYS A 64 7.48 -12.77 13.91
CA LYS A 64 6.45 -13.58 14.60
C LYS A 64 5.50 -12.74 15.45
N SER A 65 6.00 -11.68 16.09
CA SER A 65 5.20 -10.84 16.99
C SER A 65 4.09 -10.11 16.22
N PRO A 66 2.83 -10.15 16.69
CA PRO A 66 1.69 -9.51 16.02
C PRO A 66 1.78 -7.98 16.03
N THR A 67 2.29 -7.39 17.11
CA THR A 67 2.46 -5.94 17.24
C THR A 67 3.51 -5.43 16.26
N LEU A 68 4.68 -6.08 16.23
CA LEU A 68 5.75 -5.78 15.28
C LEU A 68 5.31 -6.00 13.84
N ARG A 69 4.52 -7.05 13.59
CA ARG A 69 3.96 -7.31 12.27
C ARG A 69 3.07 -6.17 11.81
N LYS A 70 2.16 -5.68 12.66
CA LYS A 70 1.24 -4.58 12.32
C LYS A 70 2.00 -3.30 11.99
N THR A 71 3.01 -2.94 12.79
CA THR A 71 3.82 -1.73 12.56
C THR A 71 4.64 -1.83 11.28
N ILE A 72 5.28 -2.99 11.01
CA ILE A 72 5.99 -3.22 9.76
C ILE A 72 5.04 -3.18 8.56
N GLN A 73 3.86 -3.82 8.65
CA GLN A 73 2.88 -3.80 7.56
C GLN A 73 2.46 -2.36 7.19
N GLN A 74 2.30 -1.48 8.17
CA GLN A 74 2.01 -0.06 7.91
C GLN A 74 3.16 0.62 7.15
N ILE A 75 4.42 0.36 7.53
CA ILE A 75 5.60 0.90 6.83
C ILE A 75 5.67 0.36 5.39
N LEU A 76 5.49 -0.95 5.21
CA LEU A 76 5.52 -1.58 3.89
C LEU A 76 4.40 -1.04 2.99
N LEU A 77 3.20 -0.84 3.55
CA LEU A 77 2.09 -0.23 2.83
C LEU A 77 2.40 1.20 2.40
N LYS A 78 3.02 2.03 3.27
CA LYS A 78 3.48 3.38 2.89
C LYS A 78 4.45 3.33 1.69
N ILE A 79 5.38 2.39 1.69
CA ILE A 79 6.31 2.17 0.57
C ILE A 79 5.55 1.77 -0.70
N GLU A 80 4.57 0.87 -0.59
CA GLU A 80 3.76 0.43 -1.75
C GLU A 80 2.92 1.56 -2.34
N LEU A 81 2.29 2.38 -1.50
CA LEU A 81 1.48 3.52 -1.95
C LEU A 81 2.29 4.59 -2.67
N ALA A 82 3.62 4.62 -2.50
CA ALA A 82 4.49 5.50 -3.29
C ALA A 82 4.71 4.99 -4.73
N THR A 83 4.50 3.70 -4.99
CA THR A 83 4.72 3.08 -6.31
C THR A 83 3.57 3.35 -7.27
N THR A 84 3.84 3.37 -8.58
CA THR A 84 2.80 3.51 -9.62
C THR A 84 1.72 2.44 -9.49
N ARG A 85 2.13 1.17 -9.32
CA ARG A 85 1.21 0.04 -9.10
C ARG A 85 0.35 0.22 -7.85
N GLY A 86 0.95 0.62 -6.72
CA GLY A 86 0.22 0.84 -5.48
C GLY A 86 -0.78 1.99 -5.57
N LYS A 87 -0.39 3.11 -6.20
CA LYS A 87 -1.30 4.22 -6.49
C LYS A 87 -2.44 3.80 -7.41
N ALA A 88 -2.14 3.03 -8.45
CA ALA A 88 -3.16 2.54 -9.39
C ALA A 88 -4.17 1.66 -8.65
N LEU A 89 -3.72 0.71 -7.83
CA LEU A 89 -4.65 -0.11 -7.03
C LEU A 89 -5.49 0.73 -6.07
N TYR A 90 -4.89 1.71 -5.39
CA TYR A 90 -5.62 2.61 -4.49
C TYR A 90 -6.74 3.36 -5.22
N TYR A 91 -6.43 4.03 -6.32
CA TYR A 91 -7.44 4.79 -7.08
C TYR A 91 -8.44 3.88 -7.80
N GLY A 92 -8.00 2.72 -8.28
CA GLY A 92 -8.89 1.73 -8.89
C GLY A 92 -9.95 1.24 -7.91
N ILE A 93 -9.56 0.89 -6.68
CA ILE A 93 -10.49 0.50 -5.62
C ILE A 93 -11.40 1.69 -5.27
N LEU A 94 -10.86 2.90 -5.12
CA LEU A 94 -11.64 4.10 -4.80
C LEU A 94 -12.75 4.35 -5.83
N ILE A 95 -12.42 4.27 -7.12
CA ILE A 95 -13.37 4.45 -8.23
C ILE A 95 -14.43 3.36 -8.21
N LEU A 96 -14.04 2.11 -7.98
CA LEU A 96 -14.98 0.99 -7.91
C LEU A 96 -15.95 1.12 -6.74
N ILE A 97 -15.48 1.52 -5.56
CA ILE A 97 -16.35 1.75 -4.40
C ILE A 97 -17.39 2.83 -4.70
N LYS A 98 -16.97 3.90 -5.38
CA LYS A 98 -17.90 4.97 -5.80
C LYS A 98 -18.95 4.49 -6.81
N LYS A 99 -18.63 3.51 -7.66
CA LYS A 99 -19.56 2.96 -8.67
C LYS A 99 -20.49 1.86 -8.13
N LEU A 100 -19.93 0.86 -7.42
CA LEU A 100 -20.63 -0.40 -7.09
C LEU A 100 -21.06 -0.49 -5.61
N LYS A 101 -20.67 0.46 -4.74
CA LYS A 101 -20.95 0.48 -3.29
C LYS A 101 -20.48 -0.76 -2.50
N ARG A 102 -19.79 -1.74 -3.09
CA ARG A 102 -19.25 -2.93 -2.42
C ARG A 102 -17.79 -3.18 -2.76
N ILE A 103 -17.01 -3.57 -1.75
CA ILE A 103 -15.56 -3.78 -1.85
C ILE A 103 -15.20 -5.21 -2.27
N GLU A 104 -16.00 -6.19 -1.86
CA GLU A 104 -15.68 -7.62 -2.02
C GLU A 104 -15.56 -8.04 -3.49
N GLU A 105 -16.43 -7.50 -4.35
CA GLU A 105 -16.41 -7.73 -5.80
C GLU A 105 -15.18 -7.09 -6.48
N THR A 106 -14.62 -6.01 -5.89
CA THR A 106 -13.47 -5.28 -6.44
C THR A 106 -12.15 -6.06 -6.33
N VAL A 107 -12.07 -7.00 -5.39
CA VAL A 107 -10.90 -7.86 -5.18
C VAL A 107 -10.85 -8.98 -6.20
N GLN A 108 -11.99 -9.41 -6.75
CA GLN A 108 -12.09 -10.56 -7.64
C GLN A 108 -11.40 -10.33 -8.99
N ASN A 109 -11.38 -9.09 -9.50
CA ASN A 109 -10.82 -8.77 -10.81
C ASN A 109 -9.70 -7.72 -10.74
N LEU A 110 -8.57 -8.13 -10.16
CA LEU A 110 -7.43 -7.26 -9.84
C LEU A 110 -6.81 -6.58 -11.08
N THR A 111 -6.87 -7.23 -12.24
CA THR A 111 -6.44 -6.67 -13.53
C THR A 111 -7.33 -5.50 -13.95
N TYR A 112 -8.64 -5.64 -13.83
CA TYR A 112 -9.59 -4.56 -14.11
C TYR A 112 -9.42 -3.39 -13.14
N THR A 113 -9.22 -3.67 -11.85
CA THR A 113 -8.94 -2.65 -10.84
C THR A 113 -7.65 -1.88 -11.15
N LEU A 114 -6.59 -2.58 -11.56
CA LEU A 114 -5.35 -1.93 -12.03
C LEU A 114 -5.59 -1.07 -13.26
N TYR A 115 -6.32 -1.58 -14.25
CA TYR A 115 -6.62 -0.84 -15.48
C TYR A 115 -7.36 0.47 -15.20
N LEU A 116 -8.42 0.44 -14.38
CA LEU A 116 -9.16 1.64 -13.99
C LEU A 116 -8.27 2.65 -13.26
N GLY A 117 -7.46 2.16 -12.32
CA GLY A 117 -6.52 2.99 -11.58
C GLY A 117 -5.44 3.63 -12.45
N LEU A 118 -4.90 2.88 -13.42
CA LEU A 118 -3.90 3.36 -14.36
C LEU A 118 -4.51 4.40 -15.31
N SER A 119 -5.70 4.12 -15.84
CA SER A 119 -6.47 5.05 -16.67
C SER A 119 -6.69 6.38 -15.93
N TYR A 120 -7.09 6.33 -14.66
CA TYR A 120 -7.25 7.52 -13.83
C TYR A 120 -5.94 8.28 -13.58
N LEU A 121 -4.85 7.57 -13.27
CA LEU A 121 -3.53 8.18 -13.08
C LEU A 121 -2.95 8.78 -14.36
N ASN A 122 -3.35 8.28 -15.53
CA ASN A 122 -2.89 8.80 -16.81
C ASN A 122 -3.58 10.14 -17.18
N ASN A 123 -4.75 10.42 -16.59
CA ASN A 123 -5.43 11.69 -16.83
C ASN A 123 -4.59 12.87 -16.30
N PRO A 124 -4.61 14.03 -16.99
CA PRO A 124 -3.95 15.24 -16.49
C PRO A 124 -4.49 15.61 -15.10
N PRO A 125 -3.67 16.22 -14.21
CA PRO A 125 -4.08 16.54 -12.85
C PRO A 125 -5.38 17.35 -12.75
N THR A 126 -5.65 18.23 -13.72
CA THR A 126 -6.89 19.03 -13.80
C THR A 126 -8.16 18.18 -13.96
N TYR A 127 -8.06 16.98 -14.55
CA TYR A 127 -9.18 16.07 -14.77
C TYR A 127 -9.32 15.00 -13.67
N ARG A 128 -8.49 15.05 -12.62
CA ARG A 128 -8.49 14.06 -11.54
C ARG A 128 -9.47 14.47 -10.43
N ILE A 129 -10.68 13.94 -10.49
CA ILE A 129 -11.78 14.27 -9.54
C ILE A 129 -11.50 13.85 -8.09
N TYR A 130 -10.76 12.76 -7.90
CA TYR A 130 -10.40 12.20 -6.58
C TYR A 130 -9.00 12.62 -6.07
N GLY A 131 -8.42 13.66 -6.68
CA GLY A 131 -7.10 14.22 -6.36
C GLY A 131 -7.21 15.50 -5.54
#